data_AF-A0A9Q1MW67-F1
#
_entry.id   AF-A0A9Q1MW67-F1
#
_cell.length_a   1.000
_cell.length_b   1.000
_cell.length_c   1.000
_cell.angle_alpha   90.00
_cell.angle_beta   90.00
_cell.angle_gamma   90.00
#
_symmetry.space_group_name_H-M   'P 1'
#
loop_
_entity.id
_entity.type
_entity.pdbx_description
1 polymer ?
#
loop_
_entity_poly.entity_id
_entity_poly.type
_entity_poly.pdbx_seq_one_letter_code
_entity_poly.pdbx_strand_id
1 'polypeptide(L)'
;MDSSRTRCCILLLVLFGISIQYQCSASGIDTNQAVLLFVNASEASARKIPDTLFGIFFEEINHAGAGGLWAELVSNRGFESGGSFVPSIIEPWAIIGDDSSVIVSTDLSSCFVRNKVALRVQVLCDIEGANICPGGGVGVYNPGFWGMNIEQGKRYKLVFYVRSEESINLSVALTGSNGLKKLATTTVVAANVSNWTKVLVLLEAEGTDPNSRLELRSTTKGVIWFDQVSLMPLDTYNGNGFRNDLFGMLKDLKPAFLRFPGGCFVEGDYLRNAFRWKETIGPWEERPGHYGDKWKYWTDDGLGHFEFLQLAEDLRALPVWVFNNGISHNDQVDTSSVLPFVEDILDGLEFARGAPNSRWGLVRAAMGHPEPFDLRYVAIGNEDCNKPYYLGNYLKFYSAIKEAYPDIKIISNCDGSSKALDHPADLYDFHIYTSASYMFNNANHFDGAPRSGPKAFISEYAAHDDAGNGNLLAALGEAGFLIGVEKNSDVIEMASYAPLFSNTNDWGWKADAIVFDSSQAYGIPSYWMQHLFKESNGATLLNSTLQANPSNSLIASAITWRNETDKNEYLRIKVDIFLTVIISALKTYTI
;
A
#
# COMPACT_ATOMS: atom_id res chain seq x y z
N MET A 1 -13.87 -8.92 99.53
CA MET A 1 -15.24 -8.73 99.00
C MET A 1 -15.42 -7.29 98.54
N ASP A 2 -15.11 -6.82 97.34
CA ASP A 2 -14.20 -7.18 96.25
C ASP A 2 -14.12 -5.89 95.39
N SER A 3 -12.99 -5.19 95.44
CA SER A 3 -11.96 -5.10 94.39
C SER A 3 -12.30 -4.26 93.14
N SER A 4 -11.91 -2.97 93.24
CA SER A 4 -11.50 -1.98 92.23
C SER A 4 -12.43 -1.49 91.10
N ARG A 5 -13.03 -0.31 91.29
CA ARG A 5 -13.50 0.63 90.25
C ARG A 5 -13.28 2.08 90.71
N THR A 6 -12.32 2.82 90.14
CA THR A 6 -12.25 4.31 90.10
C THR A 6 -11.08 4.68 89.16
N ARG A 7 -11.16 5.56 88.14
CA ARG A 7 -11.30 7.03 88.08
C ARG A 7 -11.50 7.38 86.57
N CYS A 8 -12.48 8.19 86.14
CA CYS A 8 -12.57 9.66 86.12
C CYS A 8 -11.40 10.40 85.42
N CYS A 9 -11.72 11.17 84.36
CA CYS A 9 -11.11 12.45 83.88
C CYS A 9 -11.44 12.62 82.36
N ILE A 10 -12.37 13.49 81.96
CA ILE A 10 -12.31 14.96 81.76
C ILE A 10 -11.59 15.37 80.45
N LEU A 11 -12.40 15.97 79.56
CA LEU A 11 -12.07 16.80 78.39
C LEU A 11 -11.02 17.88 78.68
N LEU A 12 -10.15 18.22 77.71
CA LEU A 12 -10.24 19.45 76.88
C LEU A 12 -8.98 19.70 76.02
N LEU A 13 -9.23 20.32 74.87
CA LEU A 13 -8.31 20.78 73.82
C LEU A 13 -7.08 21.58 74.29
N VAL A 14 -5.93 21.35 73.64
CA VAL A 14 -4.93 22.39 73.35
C VAL A 14 -4.26 22.11 71.99
N LEU A 15 -4.34 23.10 71.09
CA LEU A 15 -3.62 23.23 69.83
C LEU A 15 -2.10 23.35 70.07
N PHE A 16 -1.29 22.55 69.37
CA PHE A 16 0.11 22.86 69.11
C PHE A 16 0.44 22.57 67.65
N GLY A 17 0.76 23.62 66.90
CA GLY A 17 1.32 23.52 65.57
C GLY A 17 2.70 22.88 65.63
N ILE A 18 2.86 21.77 64.90
CA ILE A 18 4.17 21.20 64.60
C ILE A 18 4.47 21.61 63.16
N SER A 19 5.39 22.56 63.02
CA SER A 19 6.08 22.84 61.76
C SER A 19 6.92 21.62 61.39
N ILE A 20 6.34 20.71 60.60
CA ILE A 20 7.11 19.66 59.95
C ILE A 20 7.87 20.34 58.82
N GLN A 21 9.15 20.62 59.06
CA GLN A 21 10.10 20.88 57.99
C GLN A 21 10.12 19.64 57.10
N TYR A 22 9.47 19.71 55.93
CA TYR A 22 9.82 18.83 54.84
C TYR A 22 11.25 19.18 54.45
N GLN A 23 12.22 18.42 54.98
CA GLN A 23 13.50 18.29 54.31
C GLN A 23 13.18 17.71 52.94
N CYS A 24 13.12 18.56 51.92
CA CYS A 24 13.35 18.15 50.56
C CYS A 24 14.77 17.57 50.52
N SER A 25 14.89 16.28 50.77
CA SER A 25 15.99 15.50 50.24
C SER A 25 15.77 15.47 48.73
N ALA A 26 16.23 16.53 48.06
CA ALA A 26 16.60 16.42 46.68
C ALA A 26 17.77 15.43 46.66
N SER A 27 17.46 14.14 46.48
CA SER A 27 18.44 13.22 45.92
C SER A 27 18.85 13.85 44.59
N GLY A 28 20.04 14.43 44.54
CA GLY A 28 20.61 14.90 43.30
C GLY A 28 20.53 13.75 42.31
N ILE A 29 19.72 13.92 41.26
CA ILE A 29 19.81 13.08 40.08
C ILE A 29 21.21 13.36 39.56
N ASP A 30 22.05 12.33 39.56
CA ASP A 30 23.41 12.40 39.02
C ASP A 30 23.28 12.78 37.53
N THR A 31 23.48 14.06 37.24
CA THR A 31 22.94 14.75 36.05
C THR A 31 23.94 14.75 34.89
N ASN A 32 24.77 13.71 34.77
CA ASN A 32 25.64 13.49 33.61
C ASN A 32 26.10 12.02 33.54
N GLN A 33 25.20 11.09 33.19
CA GLN A 33 25.68 9.84 32.60
C GLN A 33 26.15 10.12 31.17
N ALA A 34 27.44 10.42 31.02
CA ALA A 34 28.07 10.48 29.71
C ALA A 34 28.10 9.07 29.12
N VAL A 35 27.42 8.87 27.99
CA VAL A 35 27.54 7.64 27.19
C VAL A 35 28.57 7.88 26.10
N LEU A 36 29.54 6.98 25.99
CA LEU A 36 30.57 7.03 24.96
C LEU A 36 30.25 6.03 23.85
N LEU A 37 30.20 6.49 22.60
CA LEU A 37 30.15 5.65 21.41
C LEU A 37 31.53 5.64 20.76
N PHE A 38 32.18 4.48 20.74
CA PHE A 38 33.44 4.27 20.02
C PHE A 38 33.13 3.74 18.64
N VAL A 39 33.54 4.45 17.59
CA VAL A 39 33.40 4.02 16.19
C VAL A 39 34.78 3.66 15.65
N ASN A 40 34.96 2.41 15.25
CA ASN A 40 36.19 1.95 14.60
C ASN A 40 36.09 2.24 13.09
N ALA A 41 36.81 3.27 12.65
CA ALA A 41 36.87 3.67 11.25
C ALA A 41 37.85 2.84 10.40
N SER A 42 38.42 1.75 10.94
CA SER A 42 39.34 0.90 10.17
C SER A 42 38.59 -0.02 9.20
N GLU A 43 39.03 -0.03 7.94
CA GLU A 43 38.46 -0.86 6.86
C GLU A 43 38.45 -2.36 7.23
N ALA A 44 39.46 -2.82 7.98
CA ALA A 44 39.59 -4.22 8.39
C ALA A 44 38.44 -4.74 9.28
N SER A 45 37.71 -3.83 9.94
CA SER A 45 36.58 -4.16 10.82
C SER A 45 35.22 -3.79 10.23
N ALA A 46 35.22 -3.19 9.05
CA ALA A 46 34.04 -2.70 8.40
C ALA A 46 33.37 -3.78 7.54
N ARG A 47 32.05 -3.71 7.37
CA ARG A 47 31.27 -4.67 6.57
C ARG A 47 30.39 -3.95 5.58
N LYS A 48 30.31 -4.47 4.36
CA LYS A 48 29.38 -3.96 3.35
C LYS A 48 27.95 -4.38 3.70
N ILE A 49 27.06 -3.41 3.79
CA ILE A 49 25.60 -3.63 3.87
C ILE A 49 25.11 -3.99 2.45
N PRO A 50 24.18 -4.95 2.29
CA PRO A 50 23.60 -5.26 0.99
C PRO A 50 23.05 -4.00 0.31
N ASP A 51 23.21 -3.93 -1.01
CA ASP A 51 22.62 -2.85 -1.81
C ASP A 51 21.07 -2.90 -1.78
N THR A 52 20.50 -4.03 -1.35
CA THR A 52 19.07 -4.34 -1.28
C THR A 52 18.46 -4.21 0.12
N LEU A 53 19.19 -3.71 1.13
CA LEU A 53 18.74 -3.84 2.53
C LEU A 53 17.36 -3.22 2.79
N PHE A 54 17.09 -2.03 2.27
CA PHE A 54 15.83 -1.30 2.49
C PHE A 54 15.09 -1.08 1.18
N GLY A 55 13.83 -1.48 1.16
CA GLY A 55 12.91 -1.32 0.05
C GLY A 55 11.51 -0.98 0.54
N ILE A 56 10.53 -1.15 -0.33
CA ILE A 56 9.13 -0.90 -0.02
C ILE A 56 8.29 -2.15 -0.29
N PHE A 57 7.21 -2.26 0.46
CA PHE A 57 6.18 -3.27 0.30
C PHE A 57 4.92 -2.63 -0.27
N PHE A 58 4.25 -3.31 -1.19
CA PHE A 58 2.97 -2.87 -1.73
C PHE A 58 1.97 -4.03 -1.78
N GLU A 59 0.79 -3.78 -1.21
CA GLU A 59 -0.43 -4.53 -1.47
C GLU A 59 -1.61 -3.57 -1.65
N GLU A 60 -2.68 -4.04 -2.28
CA GLU A 60 -3.91 -3.26 -2.45
C GLU A 60 -4.75 -3.29 -1.16
N ILE A 61 -4.33 -2.49 -0.19
CA ILE A 61 -4.99 -2.25 1.11
C ILE A 61 -5.23 -0.75 1.26
N ASN A 62 -6.30 -0.34 1.96
CA ASN A 62 -6.58 1.08 2.28
C ASN A 62 -6.56 2.00 1.02
N HIS A 63 -6.97 1.47 -0.15
CA HIS A 63 -6.92 2.14 -1.45
C HIS A 63 -5.50 2.54 -1.91
N ALA A 64 -4.48 1.75 -1.56
CA ALA A 64 -3.09 2.01 -1.91
C ALA A 64 -2.85 2.15 -3.42
N GLY A 65 -3.50 1.34 -4.26
CA GLY A 65 -3.41 1.42 -5.71
C GLY A 65 -4.64 2.10 -6.30
N ALA A 66 -5.78 1.42 -6.27
CA ALA A 66 -7.06 1.93 -6.74
C ALA A 66 -7.58 3.07 -5.85
N GLY A 67 -7.51 4.30 -6.36
CA GLY A 67 -7.81 5.52 -5.59
C GLY A 67 -6.60 6.13 -4.88
N GLY A 68 -5.43 5.50 -4.99
CA GLY A 68 -4.16 5.95 -4.44
C GLY A 68 -3.12 6.17 -5.52
N LEU A 69 -2.11 5.29 -5.56
CA LEU A 69 -0.95 5.44 -6.44
C LEU A 69 -1.33 5.39 -7.93
N TRP A 70 -2.35 4.61 -8.30
CA TRP A 70 -2.86 4.57 -9.68
C TRP A 70 -3.77 5.75 -9.97
N ALA A 71 -3.47 6.51 -11.02
CA ALA A 71 -4.08 7.83 -11.27
C ALA A 71 -5.48 7.80 -11.91
N GLU A 72 -6.12 6.62 -12.03
CA GLU A 72 -7.52 6.53 -12.42
C GLU A 72 -8.40 7.27 -11.41
N LEU A 73 -9.21 8.21 -11.89
CA LEU A 73 -10.09 9.01 -11.04
C LEU A 73 -11.48 8.40 -10.90
N VAL A 74 -11.93 7.58 -11.86
CA VAL A 74 -13.26 6.95 -11.81
C VAL A 74 -13.18 5.65 -11.01
N SER A 75 -13.96 5.59 -9.94
CA SER A 75 -14.17 4.35 -9.18
C SER A 75 -15.29 3.52 -9.81
N ASN A 76 -15.13 2.19 -9.84
CA ASN A 76 -16.08 1.26 -10.48
C ASN A 76 -16.35 1.65 -11.93
N ARG A 77 -15.27 1.79 -12.72
CA ARG A 77 -15.33 2.31 -14.10
C ARG A 77 -16.02 1.39 -15.09
N GLY A 78 -15.98 0.08 -14.84
CA GLY A 78 -16.58 -0.96 -15.69
C GLY A 78 -17.94 -1.46 -15.19
N PHE A 79 -18.45 -0.95 -14.05
CA PHE A 79 -19.69 -1.42 -13.42
C PHE A 79 -19.67 -2.90 -12.99
N GLU A 80 -18.48 -3.50 -12.92
CA GLU A 80 -18.26 -4.90 -12.54
C GLU A 80 -18.22 -5.09 -11.02
N SER A 81 -18.28 -4.01 -10.23
CA SER A 81 -18.37 -4.13 -8.78
C SER A 81 -19.60 -4.95 -8.38
N GLY A 82 -19.36 -6.09 -7.70
CA GLY A 82 -20.40 -7.09 -7.40
C GLY A 82 -20.40 -8.29 -8.36
N GLY A 83 -19.49 -8.34 -9.33
CA GLY A 83 -19.35 -9.38 -10.34
C GLY A 83 -20.37 -9.26 -11.47
N SER A 84 -20.46 -10.29 -12.32
CA SER A 84 -21.31 -10.26 -13.53
C SER A 84 -22.82 -10.51 -13.27
N PHE A 85 -23.32 -10.17 -12.07
CA PHE A 85 -24.74 -10.29 -11.74
C PHE A 85 -25.50 -9.01 -12.08
N VAL A 86 -26.76 -9.12 -12.49
CA VAL A 86 -27.62 -7.96 -12.77
C VAL A 86 -28.90 -7.99 -11.89
N PRO A 87 -29.29 -6.87 -11.25
CA PRO A 87 -28.60 -5.57 -11.26
C PRO A 87 -27.23 -5.65 -10.54
N SER A 88 -26.22 -5.03 -11.14
CA SER A 88 -24.87 -4.90 -10.58
C SER A 88 -24.83 -3.72 -9.61
N ILE A 89 -23.80 -3.67 -8.76
CA ILE A 89 -23.58 -2.55 -7.85
C ILE A 89 -22.94 -1.42 -8.66
N ILE A 90 -23.65 -0.30 -8.77
CA ILE A 90 -23.13 0.88 -9.47
C ILE A 90 -22.41 1.85 -8.52
N GLU A 91 -22.36 1.61 -7.21
CA GLU A 91 -21.64 2.49 -6.27
C GLU A 91 -20.18 2.68 -6.72
N PRO A 92 -19.62 3.91 -6.70
CA PRO A 92 -20.18 5.16 -6.17
C PRO A 92 -20.94 6.02 -7.19
N TRP A 93 -21.32 5.47 -8.34
CA TRP A 93 -22.16 6.20 -9.30
C TRP A 93 -23.52 6.51 -8.71
N ALA A 94 -24.00 7.73 -8.96
CA ALA A 94 -25.28 8.22 -8.47
C ALA A 94 -26.04 8.98 -9.54
N ILE A 95 -27.37 9.04 -9.37
CA ILE A 95 -28.30 9.61 -10.34
C ILE A 95 -28.33 11.14 -10.24
N ILE A 96 -28.36 11.81 -11.39
CA ILE A 96 -28.72 13.22 -11.51
C ILE A 96 -30.13 13.28 -12.10
N GLY A 97 -31.10 13.68 -11.30
CA GLY A 97 -32.52 13.67 -11.67
C GLY A 97 -33.33 12.84 -10.68
N ASP A 98 -34.54 12.49 -11.09
CA ASP A 98 -35.47 11.66 -10.32
C ASP A 98 -36.18 10.65 -11.23
N ASP A 99 -36.97 9.76 -10.66
CA ASP A 99 -37.68 8.70 -11.38
C ASP A 99 -38.68 9.24 -12.44
N SER A 100 -39.04 10.53 -12.39
CA SER A 100 -39.88 11.16 -13.41
C SER A 100 -39.10 11.56 -14.66
N SER A 101 -37.78 11.67 -14.55
CA SER A 101 -36.90 12.23 -15.57
C SER A 101 -35.81 11.27 -16.06
N VAL A 102 -35.37 10.32 -15.23
CA VAL A 102 -34.35 9.33 -15.58
C VAL A 102 -34.53 8.01 -14.82
N ILE A 103 -34.29 6.88 -15.50
CA ILE A 103 -34.20 5.55 -14.89
C ILE A 103 -32.81 5.00 -15.18
N VAL A 104 -32.12 4.53 -14.14
CA VAL A 104 -30.78 3.94 -14.26
C VAL A 104 -30.85 2.46 -13.83
N SER A 105 -30.27 1.59 -14.66
CA SER A 105 -30.17 0.15 -14.42
C SER A 105 -28.88 -0.40 -15.02
N THR A 106 -28.58 -1.68 -14.80
CA THR A 106 -27.47 -2.37 -15.48
C THR A 106 -27.99 -3.59 -16.24
N ASP A 107 -27.35 -3.93 -17.35
CA ASP A 107 -27.61 -5.16 -18.10
C ASP A 107 -26.32 -5.80 -18.62
N LEU A 108 -26.40 -7.00 -19.21
CA LEU A 108 -25.26 -7.75 -19.75
C LEU A 108 -25.03 -7.46 -21.23
N SER A 109 -25.09 -6.20 -21.65
CA SER A 109 -25.00 -5.81 -23.06
C SER A 109 -23.64 -5.29 -23.51
N SER A 110 -22.62 -5.25 -22.64
CA SER A 110 -21.28 -4.77 -22.99
C SER A 110 -20.68 -5.51 -24.21
N CYS A 111 -19.80 -4.82 -24.95
CA CYS A 111 -19.01 -5.42 -26.02
C CYS A 111 -17.81 -6.25 -25.54
N PHE A 112 -17.43 -6.17 -24.27
CA PHE A 112 -16.27 -6.89 -23.76
C PHE A 112 -16.65 -8.28 -23.26
N VAL A 113 -15.82 -9.27 -23.59
CA VAL A 113 -16.16 -10.66 -23.27
C VAL A 113 -15.97 -10.94 -21.78
N ARG A 114 -15.00 -10.29 -21.16
CA ARG A 114 -14.66 -10.45 -19.74
C ARG A 114 -15.39 -9.46 -18.83
N ASN A 115 -15.77 -8.31 -19.37
CA ASN A 115 -16.53 -7.26 -18.68
C ASN A 115 -17.90 -7.12 -19.34
N LYS A 116 -18.93 -7.77 -18.81
CA LYS A 116 -20.22 -7.88 -19.49
C LYS A 116 -21.23 -6.82 -19.06
N VAL A 117 -21.01 -6.19 -17.90
CA VAL A 117 -21.96 -5.25 -17.33
C VAL A 117 -21.89 -3.91 -18.06
N ALA A 118 -23.05 -3.38 -18.41
CA ALA A 118 -23.20 -2.03 -18.96
C ALA A 118 -24.19 -1.23 -18.14
N LEU A 119 -23.90 0.05 -17.93
CA LEU A 119 -24.82 0.99 -17.31
C LEU A 119 -25.84 1.48 -18.34
N ARG A 120 -27.12 1.19 -18.12
CA ARG A 120 -28.23 1.66 -18.96
C ARG A 120 -28.90 2.86 -18.30
N VAL A 121 -28.87 4.01 -18.99
CA VAL A 121 -29.51 5.26 -18.59
C VAL A 121 -30.65 5.58 -19.54
N GLN A 122 -31.89 5.53 -19.05
CA GLN A 122 -33.09 5.87 -19.79
C GLN A 122 -33.58 7.25 -19.39
N VAL A 123 -33.44 8.22 -20.29
CA VAL A 123 -33.90 9.60 -20.11
C VAL A 123 -35.36 9.68 -20.54
N LEU A 124 -36.21 10.16 -19.64
CA LEU A 124 -37.67 10.25 -19.81
C LEU A 124 -38.17 11.65 -20.16
N CYS A 125 -37.34 12.65 -19.93
CA CYS A 125 -37.61 14.05 -20.23
C CYS A 125 -36.95 14.50 -21.55
N ASP A 126 -37.35 15.66 -22.07
CA ASP A 126 -36.75 16.28 -23.25
C ASP A 126 -36.57 17.80 -23.05
N ILE A 127 -35.96 18.48 -24.03
CA ILE A 127 -35.76 19.94 -24.02
C ILE A 127 -37.12 20.68 -24.10
N GLU A 128 -38.10 20.06 -24.76
CA GLU A 128 -39.44 20.58 -24.95
C GLU A 128 -40.52 19.50 -24.77
N GLY A 129 -41.78 19.91 -24.67
CA GLY A 129 -42.92 19.00 -24.55
C GLY A 129 -43.42 18.83 -23.12
N ALA A 130 -44.10 17.71 -22.86
CA ALA A 130 -44.87 17.51 -21.62
C ALA A 130 -44.01 17.16 -20.39
N ASN A 131 -42.83 16.58 -20.59
CA ASN A 131 -41.88 16.22 -19.52
C ASN A 131 -40.54 16.91 -19.82
N ILE A 132 -40.34 18.10 -19.26
CA ILE A 132 -39.18 18.94 -19.58
C ILE A 132 -38.02 18.60 -18.65
N CYS A 133 -36.82 18.44 -19.19
CA CYS A 133 -35.65 18.16 -18.36
C CYS A 133 -35.30 19.33 -17.43
N PRO A 134 -34.89 19.05 -16.17
CA PRO A 134 -34.31 20.05 -15.29
C PRO A 134 -33.13 20.80 -15.93
N GLY A 135 -32.87 22.01 -15.44
CA GLY A 135 -31.74 22.84 -15.88
C GLY A 135 -30.41 22.07 -15.78
N GLY A 136 -29.69 21.97 -16.90
CA GLY A 136 -28.44 21.21 -17.02
C GLY A 136 -28.59 19.72 -17.36
N GLY A 137 -29.82 19.22 -17.52
CA GLY A 137 -30.10 17.83 -17.92
C GLY A 137 -30.03 16.81 -16.79
N VAL A 138 -30.27 15.54 -17.13
CA VAL A 138 -30.32 14.38 -16.20
C VAL A 138 -29.34 13.29 -16.64
N GLY A 139 -28.98 12.39 -15.75
CA GLY A 139 -28.03 11.31 -16.04
C GLY A 139 -27.38 10.76 -14.79
N VAL A 140 -26.05 10.63 -14.80
CA VAL A 140 -25.28 10.04 -13.69
C VAL A 140 -24.03 10.86 -13.38
N TYR A 141 -23.50 10.69 -12.18
CA TYR A 141 -22.17 11.17 -11.81
C TYR A 141 -21.36 10.13 -11.05
N ASN A 142 -20.04 10.27 -11.10
CA ASN A 142 -19.09 9.50 -10.29
C ASN A 142 -18.24 10.46 -9.45
N PRO A 143 -18.23 10.33 -8.11
CA PRO A 143 -17.42 11.18 -7.24
C PRO A 143 -15.94 10.76 -7.18
N GLY A 144 -15.54 9.70 -7.88
CA GLY A 144 -14.22 9.09 -7.76
C GLY A 144 -14.04 8.44 -6.40
N PHE A 145 -12.81 8.51 -5.89
CA PHE A 145 -12.43 7.98 -4.58
C PHE A 145 -12.56 9.08 -3.52
N TRP A 146 -13.80 9.36 -3.10
CA TRP A 146 -14.19 10.46 -2.19
C TRP A 146 -13.80 11.86 -2.68
N GLY A 147 -13.72 12.04 -3.99
CA GLY A 147 -13.35 13.29 -4.65
C GLY A 147 -12.32 13.05 -5.74
N MET A 148 -12.42 13.84 -6.81
CA MET A 148 -11.40 13.91 -7.86
C MET A 148 -10.62 15.22 -7.71
N ASN A 149 -9.29 15.15 -7.62
CA ASN A 149 -8.46 16.35 -7.60
C ASN A 149 -8.28 16.92 -9.01
N ILE A 150 -9.13 17.89 -9.32
CA ILE A 150 -9.10 18.63 -10.58
C ILE A 150 -8.32 19.92 -10.34
N GLU A 151 -7.33 20.20 -11.17
CA GLU A 151 -6.43 21.34 -11.04
C GLU A 151 -6.49 22.21 -12.30
N GLN A 152 -6.63 23.52 -12.10
CA GLN A 152 -6.70 24.50 -13.17
C GLN A 152 -5.51 24.38 -14.14
N GLY A 153 -5.79 24.41 -15.44
CA GLY A 153 -4.82 24.30 -16.52
C GLY A 153 -4.35 22.87 -16.81
N LYS A 154 -4.66 21.89 -15.95
CA LYS A 154 -4.38 20.48 -16.25
C LYS A 154 -5.43 19.92 -17.20
N ARG A 155 -5.03 18.89 -17.94
CA ARG A 155 -5.85 18.18 -18.92
C ARG A 155 -6.09 16.75 -18.47
N TYR A 156 -7.33 16.32 -18.60
CA TYR A 156 -7.80 14.99 -18.21
C TYR A 156 -8.35 14.27 -19.43
N LYS A 157 -7.90 13.03 -19.62
CA LYS A 157 -8.34 12.16 -20.71
C LYS A 157 -9.50 11.32 -20.23
N LEU A 158 -10.70 11.66 -20.70
CA LEU A 158 -11.89 10.84 -20.52
C LEU A 158 -12.00 9.86 -21.69
N VAL A 159 -12.15 8.58 -21.37
CA VAL A 159 -12.47 7.51 -22.32
C VAL A 159 -13.70 6.78 -21.81
N PHE A 160 -14.67 6.53 -22.69
CA PHE A 160 -15.81 5.67 -22.37
C PHE A 160 -16.36 5.02 -23.63
N TYR A 161 -17.07 3.92 -23.45
CA TYR A 161 -17.83 3.27 -24.51
C TYR A 161 -19.30 3.65 -24.38
N VAL A 162 -19.92 3.96 -25.51
CA VAL A 162 -21.31 4.38 -25.55
C VAL A 162 -22.08 3.62 -26.63
N ARG A 163 -23.35 3.32 -26.35
CA ARG A 163 -24.30 2.78 -27.32
C ARG A 163 -25.66 3.45 -27.14
N SER A 164 -26.37 3.72 -28.22
CA SER A 164 -27.75 4.21 -28.22
C SER A 164 -28.42 3.90 -29.56
N GLU A 165 -29.73 3.65 -29.57
CA GLU A 165 -30.49 3.49 -30.80
C GLU A 165 -30.64 4.80 -31.58
N GLU A 166 -30.53 5.94 -30.87
CA GLU A 166 -30.66 7.28 -31.41
C GLU A 166 -29.32 8.01 -31.41
N SER A 167 -29.27 9.19 -32.03
CA SER A 167 -28.09 10.05 -31.92
C SER A 167 -28.00 10.62 -30.51
N ILE A 168 -26.80 10.63 -29.93
CA ILE A 168 -26.59 11.14 -28.58
C ILE A 168 -26.10 12.59 -28.63
N ASN A 169 -26.60 13.38 -27.69
CA ASN A 169 -26.10 14.70 -27.33
C ASN A 169 -25.82 14.71 -25.82
N LEU A 170 -24.58 14.37 -25.47
CA LEU A 170 -24.17 14.14 -24.09
C LEU A 170 -23.33 15.31 -23.58
N SER A 171 -23.78 15.97 -22.53
CA SER A 171 -22.97 16.89 -21.74
C SER A 171 -22.07 16.09 -20.81
N VAL A 172 -20.77 16.27 -20.96
CA VAL A 172 -19.74 15.71 -20.07
C VAL A 172 -19.11 16.86 -19.30
N ALA A 173 -19.02 16.74 -17.97
CA ALA A 173 -18.43 17.79 -17.16
C ALA A 173 -17.63 17.25 -15.97
N LEU A 174 -16.57 17.98 -15.62
CA LEU A 174 -15.97 17.94 -14.29
C LEU A 174 -16.60 19.07 -13.48
N THR A 175 -17.15 18.73 -12.31
CA THR A 175 -17.78 19.69 -11.41
C THR A 175 -17.26 19.55 -9.99
N GLY A 176 -17.41 20.60 -9.18
CA GLY A 176 -17.29 20.46 -7.73
C GLY A 176 -18.36 19.49 -7.17
N SER A 177 -18.19 19.05 -5.92
CA SER A 177 -19.00 17.99 -5.29
C SER A 177 -20.52 18.15 -5.40
N ASN A 178 -21.03 19.40 -5.41
CA ASN A 178 -22.46 19.72 -5.52
C ASN A 178 -22.98 19.91 -6.96
N GLY A 179 -22.11 19.82 -7.98
CA GLY A 179 -22.46 20.01 -9.38
C GLY A 179 -22.60 21.44 -9.87
N LEU A 180 -22.50 22.45 -8.98
CA LEU A 180 -22.73 23.85 -9.32
C LEU A 180 -21.49 24.52 -9.94
N LYS A 181 -20.31 24.23 -9.40
CA LYS A 181 -19.04 24.76 -9.91
C LYS A 181 -18.60 23.90 -11.09
N LYS A 182 -18.67 24.42 -12.31
CA LYS A 182 -18.15 23.77 -13.53
C LYS A 182 -16.65 24.02 -13.60
N LEU A 183 -15.87 22.95 -13.74
CA LEU A 183 -14.41 22.99 -13.84
C LEU A 183 -13.96 22.67 -15.26
N ALA A 184 -14.64 21.77 -15.94
CA ALA A 184 -14.50 21.53 -17.37
C ALA A 184 -15.85 21.08 -17.91
N THR A 185 -16.22 21.48 -19.12
CA THR A 185 -17.47 21.03 -19.74
C THR A 185 -17.30 20.93 -21.25
N THR A 186 -17.89 19.91 -21.83
CA THR A 186 -17.93 19.72 -23.27
C THR A 186 -19.17 18.92 -23.67
N THR A 187 -19.51 18.99 -24.94
CA THR A 187 -20.63 18.25 -25.51
C THR A 187 -20.11 17.21 -26.48
N VAL A 188 -20.48 15.95 -26.24
CA VAL A 188 -20.21 14.83 -27.14
C VAL A 188 -21.46 14.60 -27.97
N VAL A 189 -21.37 14.92 -29.27
CA VAL A 189 -22.38 14.59 -30.26
C VAL A 189 -21.88 13.42 -31.08
N ALA A 190 -22.62 12.32 -31.09
CA ALA A 190 -22.27 11.15 -31.89
C ALA A 190 -23.51 10.62 -32.61
N ALA A 191 -23.43 10.61 -33.94
CA ALA A 191 -24.36 9.90 -34.81
C ALA A 191 -23.80 8.49 -35.09
N ASN A 192 -24.68 7.51 -35.28
CA ASN A 192 -24.34 6.10 -35.55
C ASN A 192 -23.71 5.33 -34.36
N VAL A 193 -24.18 5.57 -33.14
CA VAL A 193 -23.78 4.80 -31.94
C VAL A 193 -24.70 3.61 -31.65
N SER A 194 -25.36 3.05 -32.67
CA SER A 194 -26.18 1.84 -32.53
C SER A 194 -25.36 0.60 -32.15
N ASN A 195 -24.07 0.61 -32.49
CA ASN A 195 -23.06 -0.29 -31.96
C ASN A 195 -22.20 0.43 -30.91
N TRP A 196 -21.61 -0.35 -30.00
CA TRP A 196 -20.65 0.17 -29.01
C TRP A 196 -19.53 0.94 -29.69
N THR A 197 -19.38 2.20 -29.28
CA THR A 197 -18.43 3.14 -29.85
C THR A 197 -17.56 3.72 -28.74
N LYS A 198 -16.24 3.64 -28.92
CA LYS A 198 -15.28 4.29 -28.03
C LYS A 198 -15.28 5.79 -28.27
N VAL A 199 -15.49 6.56 -27.22
CA VAL A 199 -15.39 8.02 -27.19
C VAL A 199 -14.14 8.41 -26.39
N LEU A 200 -13.39 9.38 -26.91
CA LEU A 200 -12.26 9.99 -26.22
C LEU A 200 -12.45 11.51 -26.20
N VAL A 201 -12.34 12.10 -25.03
CA VAL A 201 -12.43 13.55 -24.85
C VAL A 201 -11.29 14.03 -23.97
N LEU A 202 -10.70 15.17 -24.34
CA LEU A 202 -9.75 15.88 -23.48
C LEU A 202 -10.49 17.04 -22.80
N LEU A 203 -10.50 17.02 -21.47
CA LEU A 203 -11.10 18.04 -20.62
C LEU A 203 -9.98 18.90 -20.04
N GLU A 204 -9.92 20.17 -20.41
CA GLU A 204 -9.02 21.14 -19.78
C GLU A 204 -9.77 21.83 -18.63
N ALA A 205 -9.16 21.83 -17.44
CA ALA A 205 -9.79 22.38 -16.25
C ALA A 205 -9.59 23.91 -16.17
N GLU A 206 -10.68 24.64 -16.01
CA GLU A 206 -10.73 26.09 -15.83
C GLU A 206 -10.61 26.52 -14.36
N GLY A 207 -10.63 25.56 -13.41
CA GLY A 207 -10.49 25.82 -11.99
C GLY A 207 -9.98 24.60 -11.22
N THR A 208 -9.57 24.83 -9.97
CA THR A 208 -9.11 23.78 -9.05
C THR A 208 -10.18 23.43 -8.03
N ASP A 209 -10.40 22.13 -7.79
CA ASP A 209 -11.24 21.62 -6.71
C ASP A 209 -10.86 20.15 -6.37
N PRO A 210 -10.46 19.85 -5.13
CA PRO A 210 -10.05 18.52 -4.71
C PRO A 210 -11.23 17.54 -4.53
N ASN A 211 -12.46 18.04 -4.42
CA ASN A 211 -13.66 17.25 -4.13
C ASN A 211 -14.56 17.13 -5.37
N SER A 212 -13.96 17.06 -6.56
CA SER A 212 -14.71 17.10 -7.81
C SER A 212 -15.37 15.75 -8.13
N ARG A 213 -16.24 15.77 -9.14
CA ARG A 213 -16.91 14.59 -9.71
C ARG A 213 -17.01 14.69 -11.23
N LEU A 214 -17.15 13.55 -11.89
CA LEU A 214 -17.48 13.44 -13.31
C LEU A 214 -18.99 13.35 -13.49
N GLU A 215 -19.58 14.16 -14.36
CA GLU A 215 -21.01 14.11 -14.73
C GLU A 215 -21.19 13.72 -16.20
N LEU A 216 -22.12 12.78 -16.47
CA LEU A 216 -22.60 12.43 -17.80
C LEU A 216 -24.11 12.72 -17.85
N ARG A 217 -24.52 13.74 -18.62
CA ARG A 217 -25.89 14.25 -18.64
C ARG A 217 -26.44 14.38 -20.05
N SER A 218 -27.73 14.14 -20.21
CA SER A 218 -28.47 14.36 -21.45
C SER A 218 -29.70 15.23 -21.16
N THR A 219 -30.14 15.96 -22.17
CA THR A 219 -31.41 16.69 -22.19
C THR A 219 -32.39 16.11 -23.19
N THR A 220 -32.02 15.03 -23.88
CA THR A 220 -32.82 14.42 -24.96
C THR A 220 -33.33 13.07 -24.48
N LYS A 221 -34.63 12.84 -24.71
CA LYS A 221 -35.30 11.59 -24.37
C LYS A 221 -34.66 10.44 -25.14
N GLY A 222 -34.44 9.31 -24.49
CA GLY A 222 -33.83 8.14 -25.15
C GLY A 222 -33.15 7.19 -24.17
N VAL A 223 -32.50 6.17 -24.70
CA VAL A 223 -31.73 5.20 -23.91
C VAL A 223 -30.27 5.25 -24.32
N ILE A 224 -29.39 5.43 -23.34
CA ILE A 224 -27.94 5.48 -23.53
C ILE A 224 -27.32 4.41 -22.63
N TRP A 225 -26.47 3.58 -23.22
CA TRP A 225 -25.62 2.65 -22.47
C TRP A 225 -24.21 3.22 -22.37
N PHE A 226 -23.61 3.10 -21.19
CA PHE A 226 -22.22 3.42 -20.90
C PHE A 226 -21.48 2.18 -20.43
N ASP A 227 -20.20 2.10 -20.78
CA ASP A 227 -19.30 1.09 -20.28
C ASP A 227 -17.84 1.61 -20.28
N GLN A 228 -17.00 1.02 -19.43
CA GLN A 228 -15.56 1.28 -19.33
C GLN A 228 -15.24 2.79 -19.31
N VAL A 229 -15.74 3.50 -18.29
CA VAL A 229 -15.59 4.96 -18.15
C VAL A 229 -14.33 5.29 -17.35
N SER A 230 -13.25 5.69 -18.03
CA SER A 230 -11.97 6.04 -17.40
C SER A 230 -11.69 7.54 -17.52
N LEU A 231 -11.21 8.16 -16.43
CA LEU A 231 -10.73 9.55 -16.42
C LEU A 231 -9.35 9.58 -15.78
N MET A 232 -8.32 9.76 -16.60
CA MET A 232 -6.94 9.89 -16.12
C MET A 232 -6.38 11.29 -16.37
N PRO A 233 -5.61 11.88 -15.43
CA PRO A 233 -4.80 13.05 -15.74
C PRO A 233 -3.78 12.71 -16.84
N LEU A 234 -3.49 13.66 -17.74
CA LEU A 234 -2.43 13.46 -18.73
C LEU A 234 -1.02 13.56 -18.12
N ASP A 235 -0.90 14.31 -17.03
CA ASP A 235 0.33 14.47 -16.26
C ASP A 235 0.42 13.40 -15.15
N THR A 236 0.71 12.17 -15.58
CA THR A 236 1.11 11.07 -14.68
C THR A 236 2.62 10.90 -14.75
N TYR A 237 3.21 10.27 -13.74
CA TYR A 237 4.67 10.09 -13.71
C TYR A 237 5.16 9.38 -14.98
N ASN A 238 6.01 10.05 -15.76
CA ASN A 238 6.51 9.61 -17.07
C ASN A 238 5.43 9.20 -18.09
N GLY A 239 4.15 9.49 -17.85
CA GLY A 239 3.03 8.96 -18.64
C GLY A 239 2.66 7.51 -18.32
N ASN A 240 3.23 6.90 -17.27
CA ASN A 240 3.04 5.49 -16.89
C ASN A 240 1.83 5.25 -15.97
N GLY A 241 1.02 6.29 -15.68
CA GLY A 241 -0.24 6.13 -14.96
C GLY A 241 -0.17 6.32 -13.44
N PHE A 242 1.00 6.63 -12.86
CA PHE A 242 1.13 6.87 -11.43
C PHE A 242 0.86 8.32 -11.03
N ARG A 243 0.24 8.51 -9.86
CA ARG A 243 0.03 9.81 -9.21
C ARG A 243 1.37 10.42 -8.81
N ASN A 244 1.67 11.62 -9.31
CA ASN A 244 3.00 12.24 -9.19
C ASN A 244 3.46 12.50 -7.73
N ASP A 245 2.55 12.92 -6.86
CA ASP A 245 2.82 13.22 -5.45
C ASP A 245 3.17 11.95 -4.65
N LEU A 246 2.36 10.88 -4.78
CA LEU A 246 2.61 9.60 -4.11
C LEU A 246 3.85 8.92 -4.68
N PHE A 247 4.03 8.91 -6.00
CA PHE A 247 5.26 8.42 -6.62
C PHE A 247 6.48 9.18 -6.10
N GLY A 248 6.39 10.51 -5.96
CA GLY A 248 7.46 11.34 -5.39
C GLY A 248 7.86 10.88 -3.99
N MET A 249 6.89 10.60 -3.13
CA MET A 249 7.16 10.08 -1.78
C MET A 249 7.86 8.72 -1.79
N LEU A 250 7.50 7.82 -2.71
CA LEU A 250 8.20 6.54 -2.88
C LEU A 250 9.63 6.73 -3.36
N LYS A 251 9.82 7.58 -4.36
CA LYS A 251 11.15 7.91 -4.91
C LYS A 251 12.07 8.50 -3.85
N ASP A 252 11.55 9.32 -2.95
CA ASP A 252 12.32 9.97 -1.89
C ASP A 252 12.85 8.97 -0.84
N LEU A 253 12.20 7.82 -0.67
CA LEU A 253 12.70 6.71 0.14
C LEU A 253 13.89 5.98 -0.50
N LYS A 254 14.16 6.18 -1.80
CA LYS A 254 15.19 5.47 -2.58
C LYS A 254 15.15 3.94 -2.38
N PRO A 255 13.99 3.29 -2.58
CA PRO A 255 13.87 1.86 -2.33
C PRO A 255 14.78 1.06 -3.25
N ALA A 256 15.52 0.09 -2.70
CA ALA A 256 16.32 -0.82 -3.51
C ALA A 256 15.49 -1.97 -4.12
N PHE A 257 14.33 -2.25 -3.56
CA PHE A 257 13.38 -3.25 -4.07
C PHE A 257 11.92 -2.83 -3.82
N LEU A 258 11.01 -3.44 -4.58
CA LEU A 258 9.57 -3.35 -4.42
C LEU A 258 8.99 -4.76 -4.29
N ARG A 259 8.45 -5.11 -3.12
CA ARG A 259 7.65 -6.35 -2.92
C ARG A 259 6.22 -6.10 -3.33
N PHE A 260 5.70 -6.85 -4.31
CA PHE A 260 4.35 -6.68 -4.85
C PHE A 260 3.78 -8.00 -5.39
N PRO A 261 2.45 -8.10 -5.61
CA PRO A 261 1.40 -7.22 -5.12
C PRO A 261 0.96 -7.67 -3.73
N GLY A 262 1.94 -8.00 -2.86
CA GLY A 262 1.89 -9.04 -1.86
C GLY A 262 0.92 -8.83 -0.71
N GLY A 263 1.35 -9.30 0.46
CA GLY A 263 0.49 -9.46 1.61
C GLY A 263 -0.71 -10.35 1.31
N CYS A 264 -1.76 -10.15 2.08
CA CYS A 264 -2.96 -10.95 2.02
C CYS A 264 -3.74 -10.75 0.70
N PHE A 265 -3.48 -9.66 -0.05
CA PHE A 265 -4.14 -9.40 -1.34
C PHE A 265 -3.85 -10.48 -2.40
N VAL A 266 -2.64 -11.05 -2.41
CA VAL A 266 -2.29 -12.12 -3.36
C VAL A 266 -3.01 -13.45 -3.06
N GLU A 267 -3.40 -13.64 -1.80
CA GLU A 267 -4.05 -14.84 -1.30
C GLU A 267 -5.58 -14.77 -1.44
N GLY A 268 -6.17 -13.64 -1.05
CA GLY A 268 -7.59 -13.51 -0.76
C GLY A 268 -8.02 -14.30 0.49
N ASP A 269 -9.22 -14.01 0.99
CA ASP A 269 -9.87 -14.88 1.98
C ASP A 269 -10.19 -16.25 1.35
N TYR A 270 -10.54 -16.26 0.05
CA TYR A 270 -10.81 -17.46 -0.74
C TYR A 270 -10.10 -17.42 -2.09
N LEU A 271 -9.67 -18.58 -2.61
CA LEU A 271 -8.89 -18.66 -3.85
C LEU A 271 -9.60 -18.09 -5.09
N ARG A 272 -10.94 -18.09 -5.09
CA ARG A 272 -11.75 -17.49 -6.16
C ARG A 272 -11.56 -15.96 -6.28
N ASN A 273 -11.08 -15.32 -5.22
CA ASN A 273 -10.88 -13.88 -5.10
C ASN A 273 -9.39 -13.52 -4.97
N ALA A 274 -8.49 -14.51 -5.10
CA ALA A 274 -7.05 -14.27 -5.12
C ALA A 274 -6.64 -13.47 -6.36
N PHE A 275 -5.67 -12.57 -6.22
CA PHE A 275 -5.10 -11.82 -7.35
C PHE A 275 -4.58 -12.74 -8.47
N ARG A 276 -5.02 -12.52 -9.71
CA ARG A 276 -4.63 -13.30 -10.90
C ARG A 276 -3.87 -12.44 -11.90
N TRP A 277 -2.54 -12.60 -11.93
CA TRP A 277 -1.67 -11.73 -12.75
C TRP A 277 -2.08 -11.69 -14.23
N LYS A 278 -2.49 -12.81 -14.83
CA LYS A 278 -2.95 -12.88 -16.24
C LYS A 278 -4.20 -12.05 -16.52
N GLU A 279 -5.04 -11.85 -15.52
CA GLU A 279 -6.26 -11.05 -15.63
C GLU A 279 -5.95 -9.54 -15.56
N THR A 280 -4.73 -9.20 -15.12
CA THR A 280 -4.28 -7.81 -14.92
C THR A 280 -3.40 -7.28 -16.05
N ILE A 281 -3.23 -8.03 -17.14
CA ILE A 281 -2.43 -7.63 -18.31
C ILE A 281 -3.29 -7.46 -19.57
N GLY A 282 -2.73 -6.78 -20.56
CA GLY A 282 -3.44 -6.42 -21.80
C GLY A 282 -4.29 -5.15 -21.64
N PRO A 283 -5.21 -4.90 -22.60
CA PRO A 283 -6.08 -3.73 -22.60
C PRO A 283 -6.87 -3.62 -21.29
N TRP A 284 -6.89 -2.44 -20.70
CA TRP A 284 -7.51 -2.21 -19.40
C TRP A 284 -9.03 -2.40 -19.45
N GLU A 285 -9.67 -2.11 -20.59
CA GLU A 285 -11.10 -2.28 -20.80
C GLU A 285 -11.57 -3.75 -20.76
N GLU A 286 -10.63 -4.69 -20.87
CA GLU A 286 -10.90 -6.12 -20.82
C GLU A 286 -10.50 -6.74 -19.47
N ARG A 287 -9.91 -5.99 -18.54
CA ARG A 287 -9.51 -6.54 -17.24
C ARG A 287 -10.75 -6.70 -16.35
N PRO A 288 -11.05 -7.92 -15.84
CA PRO A 288 -12.25 -8.18 -15.07
C PRO A 288 -12.29 -7.45 -13.73
N GLY A 289 -11.12 -7.10 -13.18
CA GLY A 289 -11.04 -6.77 -11.77
C GLY A 289 -11.39 -7.97 -10.90
N HIS A 290 -11.38 -7.76 -9.59
CA HIS A 290 -11.93 -8.73 -8.65
C HIS A 290 -12.30 -8.05 -7.32
N TYR A 291 -13.13 -8.76 -6.55
CA TYR A 291 -13.42 -8.36 -5.19
C TYR A 291 -12.27 -8.79 -4.29
N GLY A 292 -11.51 -7.82 -3.78
CA GLY A 292 -10.46 -8.02 -2.78
C GLY A 292 -11.09 -8.37 -1.45
N ASP A 293 -11.53 -9.61 -1.31
CA ASP A 293 -12.32 -10.05 -0.16
C ASP A 293 -11.56 -9.98 1.15
N LYS A 294 -10.23 -9.93 1.16
CA LYS A 294 -9.45 -9.60 2.36
C LYS A 294 -9.74 -8.19 2.88
N TRP A 295 -9.68 -7.21 1.99
CA TRP A 295 -9.75 -5.78 2.32
C TRP A 295 -11.13 -5.15 2.06
N LYS A 296 -12.08 -5.96 1.56
CA LYS A 296 -13.51 -5.68 1.47
C LYS A 296 -13.90 -4.57 0.48
N TYR A 297 -13.14 -4.40 -0.60
CA TYR A 297 -13.52 -3.53 -1.72
C TYR A 297 -13.18 -4.14 -3.08
N TRP A 298 -13.80 -3.60 -4.12
CA TRP A 298 -13.58 -4.01 -5.50
C TRP A 298 -12.35 -3.31 -6.08
N THR A 299 -11.54 -4.05 -6.83
CA THR A 299 -10.39 -3.52 -7.55
C THR A 299 -10.60 -3.75 -9.04
N ASP A 300 -10.39 -2.72 -9.86
CA ASP A 300 -10.52 -2.83 -11.31
C ASP A 300 -9.27 -3.43 -11.99
N ASP A 301 -8.29 -3.88 -11.18
CA ASP A 301 -6.98 -4.42 -11.61
C ASP A 301 -6.26 -3.55 -12.67
N GLY A 302 -6.46 -2.24 -12.59
CA GLY A 302 -5.78 -1.25 -13.43
C GLY A 302 -4.28 -1.14 -13.12
N LEU A 303 -3.91 -1.26 -11.83
CA LEU A 303 -2.54 -1.43 -11.38
C LEU A 303 -2.24 -2.93 -11.34
N GLY A 304 -1.84 -3.47 -12.48
CA GLY A 304 -1.60 -4.89 -12.70
C GLY A 304 -0.14 -5.29 -12.66
N HIS A 305 0.12 -6.54 -13.03
CA HIS A 305 1.46 -7.12 -13.02
C HIS A 305 2.47 -6.33 -13.87
N PHE A 306 2.05 -5.86 -15.05
CA PHE A 306 2.88 -5.01 -15.90
C PHE A 306 3.19 -3.67 -15.23
N GLU A 307 2.17 -3.01 -14.68
CA GLU A 307 2.33 -1.70 -14.07
C GLU A 307 3.21 -1.77 -12.81
N PHE A 308 3.17 -2.85 -12.03
CA PHE A 308 4.12 -3.02 -10.91
C PHE A 308 5.57 -3.23 -11.34
N LEU A 309 5.80 -3.99 -12.42
CA LEU A 309 7.15 -4.15 -12.98
C LEU A 309 7.68 -2.80 -13.51
N GLN A 310 6.81 -2.01 -14.17
CA GLN A 310 7.13 -0.66 -14.60
C GLN A 310 7.40 0.27 -13.41
N LEU A 311 6.64 0.17 -12.32
CA LEU A 311 6.84 0.95 -11.09
C LEU A 311 8.22 0.66 -10.49
N ALA A 312 8.64 -0.60 -10.43
CA ALA A 312 9.96 -0.98 -9.95
C ALA A 312 11.07 -0.34 -10.81
N GLU A 313 10.95 -0.40 -12.15
CA GLU A 313 11.91 0.22 -13.07
C GLU A 313 11.97 1.75 -12.91
N ASP A 314 10.81 2.40 -12.81
CA ASP A 314 10.67 3.85 -12.62
C ASP A 314 11.30 4.33 -11.30
N LEU A 315 11.22 3.51 -10.25
CA LEU A 315 11.85 3.74 -8.95
C LEU A 315 13.33 3.33 -8.91
N ARG A 316 13.83 2.65 -9.95
CA ARG A 316 15.15 1.98 -9.98
C ARG A 316 15.32 0.95 -8.86
N ALA A 317 14.22 0.27 -8.54
CA ALA A 317 14.14 -0.78 -7.55
C ALA A 317 14.08 -2.15 -8.23
N LEU A 318 14.57 -3.19 -7.56
CA LEU A 318 14.38 -4.57 -8.01
C LEU A 318 12.96 -5.03 -7.69
N PRO A 319 12.20 -5.57 -8.66
CA PRO A 319 10.92 -6.20 -8.37
C PRO A 319 11.13 -7.50 -7.57
N VAL A 320 10.36 -7.66 -6.49
CA VAL A 320 10.20 -8.90 -5.73
C VAL A 320 8.76 -9.35 -5.92
N TRP A 321 8.55 -10.28 -6.86
CA TRP A 321 7.20 -10.72 -7.22
C TRP A 321 6.71 -11.81 -6.25
N VAL A 322 5.64 -11.49 -5.53
CA VAL A 322 4.88 -12.41 -4.69
C VAL A 322 3.73 -12.99 -5.53
N PHE A 323 3.52 -14.29 -5.47
CA PHE A 323 2.42 -14.94 -6.18
C PHE A 323 1.72 -15.99 -5.34
N ASN A 324 0.46 -16.27 -5.69
CA ASN A 324 -0.35 -17.28 -5.05
C ASN A 324 0.19 -18.69 -5.33
N ASN A 325 0.45 -19.47 -4.29
CA ASN A 325 1.02 -20.83 -4.37
C ASN A 325 -0.05 -21.95 -4.30
N GLY A 326 -1.31 -21.61 -4.59
CA GLY A 326 -2.47 -22.49 -4.39
C GLY A 326 -3.07 -22.41 -3.00
N ILE A 327 -2.76 -21.37 -2.22
CA ILE A 327 -3.28 -21.16 -0.86
C ILE A 327 -3.94 -19.78 -0.76
N SER A 328 -4.99 -19.73 0.04
CA SER A 328 -5.64 -18.52 0.53
C SER A 328 -5.81 -18.62 2.05
N HIS A 329 -6.43 -17.63 2.70
CA HIS A 329 -6.69 -17.75 4.13
C HIS A 329 -7.57 -18.97 4.47
N ASN A 330 -8.56 -19.30 3.62
CA ASN A 330 -9.53 -20.38 3.91
C ASN A 330 -9.43 -21.62 2.99
N ASP A 331 -8.85 -21.49 1.79
CA ASP A 331 -8.72 -22.60 0.83
C ASP A 331 -7.25 -23.02 0.63
N GLN A 332 -7.03 -24.30 0.32
CA GLN A 332 -5.73 -24.84 -0.09
C GLN A 332 -5.91 -25.87 -1.21
N VAL A 333 -5.08 -25.77 -2.24
CA VAL A 333 -4.96 -26.77 -3.31
C VAL A 333 -3.97 -27.85 -2.86
N ASP A 334 -4.42 -29.11 -2.92
CA ASP A 334 -3.57 -30.26 -2.66
C ASP A 334 -2.37 -30.28 -3.61
N THR A 335 -1.19 -30.63 -3.10
CA THR A 335 0.07 -30.68 -3.86
C THR A 335 0.00 -31.54 -5.13
N SER A 336 -0.83 -32.57 -5.15
CA SER A 336 -1.07 -33.39 -6.35
C SER A 336 -1.75 -32.64 -7.50
N SER A 337 -2.44 -31.54 -7.18
CA SER A 337 -3.25 -30.74 -8.11
C SER A 337 -2.73 -29.31 -8.31
N VAL A 338 -1.55 -28.98 -7.77
CA VAL A 338 -0.98 -27.61 -7.81
C VAL A 338 -0.33 -27.25 -9.16
N LEU A 339 -0.10 -28.23 -10.04
CA LEU A 339 0.63 -28.01 -11.31
C LEU A 339 0.08 -26.88 -12.19
N PRO A 340 -1.24 -26.67 -12.34
CA PRO A 340 -1.75 -25.54 -13.12
C PRO A 340 -1.32 -24.18 -12.56
N PHE A 341 -1.15 -24.05 -11.24
CA PHE A 341 -0.63 -22.82 -10.64
C PHE A 341 0.87 -22.67 -10.94
N VAL A 342 1.63 -23.76 -10.92
CA VAL A 342 3.06 -23.74 -11.29
C VAL A 342 3.25 -23.26 -12.72
N GLU A 343 2.48 -23.81 -13.66
CA GLU A 343 2.49 -23.39 -15.07
C GLU A 343 2.08 -21.91 -15.23
N ASP A 344 1.07 -21.47 -14.48
CA ASP A 344 0.61 -20.07 -14.49
C ASP A 344 1.71 -19.08 -14.08
N ILE A 345 2.55 -19.47 -13.12
CA ILE A 345 3.67 -18.65 -12.66
C ILE A 345 4.86 -18.70 -13.62
N LEU A 346 5.16 -19.85 -14.23
CA LEU A 346 6.18 -19.93 -15.29
C LEU A 346 5.82 -19.05 -16.49
N ASP A 347 4.53 -18.98 -16.84
CA ASP A 347 4.01 -18.06 -17.84
C ASP A 347 4.26 -16.59 -17.45
N GLY A 348 4.08 -16.24 -16.17
CA GLY A 348 4.36 -14.88 -15.66
C GLY A 348 5.84 -14.53 -15.63
N LEU A 349 6.69 -15.50 -15.31
CA LEU A 349 8.13 -15.35 -15.45
C LEU A 349 8.54 -15.17 -16.91
N GLU A 350 7.94 -15.91 -17.85
CA GLU A 350 8.19 -15.70 -19.28
C GLU A 350 7.66 -14.33 -19.74
N PHE A 351 6.52 -13.86 -19.23
CA PHE A 351 6.04 -12.50 -19.47
C PHE A 351 7.07 -11.46 -19.05
N ALA A 352 7.64 -11.58 -17.85
CA ALA A 352 8.60 -10.61 -17.34
C ALA A 352 9.99 -10.73 -17.99
N ARG A 353 10.50 -11.95 -18.20
CA ARG A 353 11.91 -12.24 -18.54
C ARG A 353 12.14 -12.79 -19.95
N GLY A 354 11.09 -13.29 -20.61
CA GLY A 354 11.18 -13.94 -21.91
C GLY A 354 11.56 -12.98 -23.03
N ALA A 355 12.14 -13.52 -24.11
CA ALA A 355 12.43 -12.75 -25.32
C ALA A 355 11.13 -12.19 -25.93
N PRO A 356 11.16 -11.03 -26.61
CA PRO A 356 9.95 -10.39 -27.15
C PRO A 356 9.20 -11.21 -28.22
N ASN A 357 9.79 -12.30 -28.71
CA ASN A 357 9.16 -13.24 -29.65
C ASN A 357 8.69 -14.55 -29.00
N SER A 358 8.87 -14.70 -27.70
CA SER A 358 8.34 -15.82 -26.93
C SER A 358 6.84 -15.62 -26.65
N ARG A 359 6.14 -16.65 -26.16
CA ARG A 359 4.67 -16.60 -26.05
C ARG A 359 4.22 -15.42 -25.18
N TRP A 360 4.77 -15.32 -23.98
CA TRP A 360 4.41 -14.26 -23.04
C TRP A 360 5.27 -13.00 -23.18
N GLY A 361 6.52 -13.12 -23.67
CA GLY A 361 7.32 -11.95 -24.01
C GLY A 361 6.71 -11.12 -25.15
N LEU A 362 6.00 -11.74 -26.09
CA LEU A 362 5.23 -11.03 -27.12
C LEU A 362 4.10 -10.19 -26.52
N VAL A 363 3.45 -10.68 -25.46
CA VAL A 363 2.37 -9.92 -24.78
C VAL A 363 2.96 -8.69 -24.09
N ARG A 364 4.08 -8.84 -23.38
CA ARG A 364 4.82 -7.70 -22.77
C ARG A 364 5.24 -6.68 -23.84
N ALA A 365 5.80 -7.14 -24.95
CA ALA A 365 6.20 -6.28 -26.07
C ALA A 365 5.02 -5.54 -26.69
N ALA A 366 3.87 -6.20 -26.86
CA ALA A 366 2.64 -5.58 -27.37
C ALA A 366 2.06 -4.53 -26.40
N MET A 367 2.34 -4.65 -25.10
CA MET A 367 2.00 -3.65 -24.09
C MET A 367 2.98 -2.46 -24.06
N GLY A 368 3.98 -2.44 -24.96
CA GLY A 368 4.88 -1.31 -25.15
C GLY A 368 6.27 -1.48 -24.52
N HIS A 369 6.57 -2.64 -23.91
CA HIS A 369 7.86 -2.91 -23.27
C HIS A 369 8.51 -4.18 -23.84
N PRO A 370 9.28 -4.08 -24.95
CA PRO A 370 9.88 -5.26 -25.58
C PRO A 370 11.03 -5.86 -24.78
N GLU A 371 11.73 -5.09 -23.95
CA GLU A 371 12.88 -5.57 -23.19
C GLU A 371 12.45 -6.39 -21.96
N PRO A 372 13.20 -7.42 -21.56
CA PRO A 372 12.93 -8.12 -20.29
C PRO A 372 13.07 -7.19 -19.08
N PHE A 373 12.19 -7.34 -18.09
CA PHE A 373 12.32 -6.69 -16.78
C PHE A 373 13.42 -7.37 -15.94
N ASP A 374 14.03 -6.62 -15.02
CA ASP A 374 15.07 -7.14 -14.11
C ASP A 374 14.49 -7.90 -12.90
N LEU A 375 13.66 -8.91 -13.17
CA LEU A 375 13.05 -9.77 -12.15
C LEU A 375 14.03 -10.84 -11.69
N ARG A 376 14.63 -10.64 -10.51
CA ARG A 376 15.62 -11.56 -9.92
C ARG A 376 15.10 -12.30 -8.69
N TYR A 377 14.01 -11.84 -8.09
CA TYR A 377 13.49 -12.33 -6.81
C TYR A 377 12.01 -12.66 -6.93
N VAL A 378 11.63 -13.83 -6.40
CA VAL A 378 10.23 -14.22 -6.26
C VAL A 378 9.96 -14.81 -4.89
N ALA A 379 8.75 -14.60 -4.38
CA ALA A 379 8.25 -15.21 -3.15
C ALA A 379 7.09 -16.15 -3.47
N ILE A 380 7.19 -17.40 -2.98
CA ILE A 380 6.20 -18.44 -3.21
C ILE A 380 5.18 -18.42 -2.06
N GLY A 381 4.09 -17.68 -2.25
CA GLY A 381 3.05 -17.47 -1.24
C GLY A 381 3.27 -16.27 -0.32
N ASN A 382 2.40 -16.13 0.67
CA ASN A 382 2.46 -15.12 1.71
C ASN A 382 1.99 -15.74 3.04
N GLU A 383 2.77 -15.61 4.12
CA GLU A 383 2.43 -16.12 5.49
C GLU A 383 1.97 -17.60 5.58
N ASP A 384 2.31 -18.41 4.58
CA ASP A 384 1.72 -19.74 4.40
C ASP A 384 2.43 -20.87 5.13
N CYS A 385 3.57 -20.64 5.79
CA CYS A 385 4.45 -21.71 6.26
C CYS A 385 3.75 -22.79 7.11
N ASN A 386 2.77 -22.38 7.93
CA ASN A 386 2.03 -23.27 8.82
C ASN A 386 0.86 -24.02 8.13
N LYS A 387 0.61 -23.76 6.85
CA LYS A 387 -0.48 -24.37 6.08
C LYS A 387 -0.10 -25.79 5.68
N PRO A 388 -1.00 -26.79 5.86
CA PRO A 388 -0.73 -28.19 5.57
C PRO A 388 -0.08 -28.48 4.20
N TYR A 389 -0.49 -27.78 3.15
CA TYR A 389 0.01 -28.03 1.80
C TYR A 389 1.18 -27.13 1.36
N TYR A 390 1.61 -26.17 2.20
CA TYR A 390 2.63 -25.20 1.83
C TYR A 390 3.93 -25.85 1.36
N LEU A 391 4.54 -26.71 2.20
CA LEU A 391 5.83 -27.32 1.89
C LEU A 391 5.78 -28.13 0.59
N GLY A 392 4.71 -28.90 0.39
CA GLY A 392 4.51 -29.68 -0.82
C GLY A 392 4.38 -28.80 -2.06
N ASN A 393 3.57 -27.75 -1.98
CA ASN A 393 3.37 -26.79 -3.07
C ASN A 393 4.67 -26.03 -3.36
N TYR A 394 5.32 -25.48 -2.33
CA TYR A 394 6.59 -24.78 -2.41
C TYR A 394 7.63 -25.58 -3.18
N LEU A 395 7.82 -26.87 -2.86
CA LEU A 395 8.80 -27.71 -3.54
C LEU A 395 8.49 -27.91 -5.04
N LYS A 396 7.21 -27.93 -5.44
CA LYS A 396 6.81 -27.98 -6.85
C LYS A 396 7.16 -26.69 -7.59
N PHE A 397 6.84 -25.53 -7.00
CA PHE A 397 7.23 -24.23 -7.56
C PHE A 397 8.75 -24.07 -7.61
N TYR A 398 9.43 -24.34 -6.50
CA TYR A 398 10.89 -24.23 -6.39
C TYR A 398 11.60 -25.04 -7.48
N SER A 399 11.24 -26.32 -7.64
CA SER A 399 11.86 -27.18 -8.64
C SER A 399 11.64 -26.66 -10.06
N ALA A 400 10.41 -26.28 -10.39
CA ALA A 400 10.05 -25.81 -11.73
C ALA A 400 10.72 -24.48 -12.07
N ILE A 401 10.75 -23.54 -11.13
CA ILE A 401 11.38 -22.22 -11.30
C ILE A 401 12.90 -22.38 -11.42
N LYS A 402 13.55 -23.19 -10.57
CA LYS A 402 15.00 -23.40 -10.66
C LYS A 402 15.42 -24.14 -11.94
N GLU A 403 14.55 -25.00 -12.48
CA GLU A 403 14.79 -25.66 -13.77
C GLU A 403 14.73 -24.65 -14.93
N ALA A 404 13.72 -23.77 -14.95
CA ALA A 404 13.54 -22.80 -16.03
C ALA A 404 14.42 -21.54 -15.90
N TYR A 405 14.65 -21.07 -14.68
CA TYR A 405 15.31 -19.82 -14.33
C TYR A 405 16.24 -20.01 -13.11
N PRO A 406 17.38 -20.71 -13.28
CA PRO A 406 18.27 -21.06 -12.17
C PRO A 406 18.88 -19.84 -11.45
N ASP A 407 18.91 -18.67 -12.10
CA ASP A 407 19.42 -17.41 -11.55
C ASP A 407 18.42 -16.69 -10.64
N ILE A 408 17.11 -16.98 -10.73
CA ILE A 408 16.10 -16.37 -9.86
C ILE A 408 16.27 -16.86 -8.43
N LYS A 409 16.35 -15.91 -7.49
CA LYS A 409 16.36 -16.15 -6.06
C LYS A 409 14.94 -16.36 -5.55
N ILE A 410 14.74 -17.43 -4.80
CA ILE A 410 13.43 -17.85 -4.29
C ILE A 410 13.35 -17.61 -2.78
N ILE A 411 12.30 -16.91 -2.36
CA ILE A 411 11.98 -16.62 -0.97
C ILE A 411 10.93 -17.63 -0.48
N SER A 412 11.24 -18.30 0.63
CA SER A 412 10.28 -19.10 1.41
C SER A 412 9.57 -18.23 2.44
N ASN A 413 8.28 -18.48 2.72
CA ASN A 413 7.54 -17.80 3.79
C ASN A 413 7.76 -18.42 5.18
N CYS A 414 8.60 -19.45 5.29
CA CYS A 414 8.96 -20.03 6.57
C CYS A 414 10.09 -19.24 7.23
N ASP A 415 9.91 -18.84 8.50
CA ASP A 415 10.95 -18.14 9.25
C ASP A 415 12.14 -19.06 9.57
N GLY A 416 13.32 -18.68 9.07
CA GLY A 416 14.60 -19.35 9.27
C GLY A 416 15.50 -18.73 10.35
N SER A 417 15.01 -17.72 11.08
CA SER A 417 15.82 -16.89 12.00
C SER A 417 16.33 -17.64 13.23
N SER A 418 15.52 -18.56 13.77
CA SER A 418 15.84 -19.35 14.96
C SER A 418 16.21 -20.80 14.66
N LYS A 419 15.73 -21.34 13.53
CA LYS A 419 15.94 -22.72 13.11
C LYS A 419 16.18 -22.75 11.61
N ALA A 420 17.16 -23.53 11.18
CA ALA A 420 17.39 -23.76 9.76
C ALA A 420 16.15 -24.34 9.07
N LEU A 421 15.86 -23.87 7.87
CA LEU A 421 14.82 -24.42 7.01
C LEU A 421 15.11 -25.89 6.70
N ASP A 422 14.05 -26.69 6.57
CA ASP A 422 14.11 -28.10 6.19
C ASP A 422 13.97 -28.32 4.67
N HIS A 423 13.95 -27.23 3.90
CA HIS A 423 13.81 -27.19 2.44
C HIS A 423 14.72 -26.12 1.83
N PRO A 424 15.05 -26.21 0.54
CA PRO A 424 15.93 -25.24 -0.10
C PRO A 424 15.24 -23.89 -0.32
N ALA A 425 15.96 -22.80 -0.07
CA ALA A 425 15.55 -21.44 -0.38
C ALA A 425 16.80 -20.56 -0.55
N ASP A 426 16.68 -19.44 -1.26
CA ASP A 426 17.76 -18.43 -1.31
C ASP A 426 17.60 -17.40 -0.18
N LEU A 427 16.35 -17.11 0.18
CA LEU A 427 15.95 -16.24 1.28
C LEU A 427 14.77 -16.84 2.05
N TYR A 428 14.57 -16.38 3.28
CA TYR A 428 13.41 -16.72 4.09
C TYR A 428 12.70 -15.46 4.59
N ASP A 429 11.38 -15.52 4.71
CA ASP A 429 10.55 -14.39 5.11
C ASP A 429 10.45 -14.29 6.64
N PHE A 430 10.38 -13.06 7.15
CA PHE A 430 10.17 -12.74 8.55
C PHE A 430 9.24 -11.53 8.67
N HIS A 431 8.16 -11.68 9.43
CA HIS A 431 7.18 -10.63 9.68
C HIS A 431 7.14 -10.25 11.16
N ILE A 432 7.00 -8.96 11.46
CA ILE A 432 6.79 -8.50 12.84
C ILE A 432 5.86 -7.29 12.92
N TYR A 433 4.71 -7.49 13.55
CA TYR A 433 3.75 -6.45 13.94
C TYR A 433 3.55 -6.48 15.44
N THR A 434 3.87 -5.40 16.13
CA THR A 434 3.92 -5.40 17.61
C THR A 434 3.96 -3.99 18.20
N SER A 435 3.87 -3.81 19.51
CA SER A 435 4.09 -2.51 20.17
C SER A 435 5.49 -1.93 19.91
N ALA A 436 5.62 -0.61 19.92
CA ALA A 436 6.88 0.10 19.77
C ALA A 436 7.97 -0.41 20.74
N SER A 437 7.60 -0.66 21.99
CA SER A 437 8.52 -1.17 23.01
C SER A 437 9.04 -2.57 22.73
N TYR A 438 8.19 -3.46 22.24
CA TYR A 438 8.59 -4.82 21.89
C TYR A 438 9.42 -4.81 20.60
N MET A 439 9.08 -3.97 19.63
CA MET A 439 9.86 -3.75 18.42
C MET A 439 11.30 -3.35 18.75
N PHE A 440 11.48 -2.34 19.61
CA PHE A 440 12.81 -1.91 20.07
C PHE A 440 13.59 -3.05 20.73
N ASN A 441 12.92 -3.81 21.61
CA ASN A 441 13.54 -4.94 22.31
C ASN A 441 13.95 -6.09 21.39
N ASN A 442 13.44 -6.14 20.15
CA ASN A 442 13.83 -7.13 19.13
C ASN A 442 15.00 -6.67 18.25
N ALA A 443 15.67 -5.57 18.58
CA ALA A 443 16.86 -5.12 17.85
C ALA A 443 18.01 -6.15 17.82
N ASN A 444 18.01 -7.14 18.71
CA ASN A 444 18.99 -8.23 18.75
C ASN A 444 18.44 -9.57 18.24
N HIS A 445 17.24 -9.60 17.63
CA HIS A 445 16.58 -10.84 17.18
C HIS A 445 17.49 -11.70 16.30
N PHE A 446 18.21 -11.06 15.38
CA PHE A 446 19.10 -11.73 14.42
C PHE A 446 20.54 -11.93 14.92
N ASP A 447 20.89 -11.47 16.13
CA ASP A 447 22.24 -11.64 16.69
C ASP A 447 22.64 -13.12 16.80
N GLY A 448 21.67 -14.00 17.03
CA GLY A 448 21.85 -15.46 17.11
C GLY A 448 21.58 -16.22 15.81
N ALA A 449 21.16 -15.56 14.73
CA ALA A 449 20.73 -16.23 13.51
C ALA A 449 21.87 -17.02 12.84
N PRO A 450 21.60 -18.13 12.13
CA PRO A 450 22.64 -18.87 11.42
C PRO A 450 23.35 -17.99 10.36
N ARG A 451 24.69 -17.96 10.37
CA ARG A 451 25.51 -17.23 9.35
C ARG A 451 25.80 -18.09 8.11
N SER A 452 25.14 -19.24 8.01
CA SER A 452 25.20 -20.17 6.91
C SER A 452 23.78 -20.53 6.49
N GLY A 453 23.49 -20.51 5.20
CA GLY A 453 22.16 -20.81 4.67
C GLY A 453 21.48 -19.57 4.06
N PRO A 454 20.16 -19.63 3.86
CA PRO A 454 19.40 -18.51 3.31
C PRO A 454 19.44 -17.31 4.25
N LYS A 455 19.48 -16.10 3.69
CA LYS A 455 19.39 -14.86 4.47
C LYS A 455 17.93 -14.48 4.75
N ALA A 456 17.72 -13.66 5.77
CA ALA A 456 16.41 -13.10 6.07
C ALA A 456 16.00 -12.05 5.02
N PHE A 457 14.72 -12.08 4.68
CA PHE A 457 13.96 -10.97 4.14
C PHE A 457 12.91 -10.59 5.18
N ILE A 458 13.08 -9.44 5.83
CA ILE A 458 12.08 -8.88 6.74
C ILE A 458 11.01 -8.20 5.89
N SER A 459 10.11 -8.98 5.29
CA SER A 459 9.27 -8.46 4.23
C SER A 459 8.13 -7.57 4.73
N GLU A 460 7.82 -7.67 6.02
CA GLU A 460 6.86 -6.82 6.71
C GLU A 460 7.32 -6.51 8.14
N TYR A 461 7.44 -5.22 8.48
CA TYR A 461 7.55 -4.77 9.87
C TYR A 461 6.76 -3.49 10.09
N ALA A 462 6.13 -3.37 11.27
CA ALA A 462 5.62 -2.10 11.78
C ALA A 462 5.35 -2.17 13.29
N ALA A 463 5.58 -1.05 13.99
CA ALA A 463 4.98 -0.88 15.29
C ALA A 463 3.47 -0.63 15.08
N HIS A 464 2.62 -1.48 15.64
CA HIS A 464 1.19 -1.54 15.34
C HIS A 464 0.34 -1.25 16.59
N ASP A 465 0.55 -2.01 17.66
CA ASP A 465 -0.35 -2.06 18.83
C ASP A 465 -0.59 -0.71 19.51
N ASP A 466 0.41 0.17 19.52
CA ASP A 466 0.41 1.48 20.17
C ASP A 466 0.73 2.64 19.22
N ALA A 467 0.67 2.41 17.90
CA ALA A 467 0.99 3.41 16.89
C ALA A 467 -0.15 4.41 16.62
N GLY A 468 -1.41 4.01 16.81
CA GLY A 468 -2.57 4.85 16.48
C GLY A 468 -2.55 5.26 15.00
N ASN A 469 -2.65 6.56 14.69
CA ASN A 469 -2.53 7.07 13.31
C ASN A 469 -1.07 7.30 12.87
N GLY A 470 -0.09 6.71 13.57
CA GLY A 470 1.33 6.98 13.41
C GLY A 470 1.82 8.01 14.43
N ASN A 471 2.85 7.66 15.20
CA ASN A 471 3.40 8.52 16.23
C ASN A 471 4.92 8.35 16.36
N LEU A 472 5.56 9.26 17.10
CA LEU A 472 7.02 9.23 17.26
C LEU A 472 7.50 8.02 18.07
N LEU A 473 6.72 7.51 19.02
CA LEU A 473 7.10 6.34 19.82
C LEU A 473 7.24 5.09 18.93
N ALA A 474 6.27 4.86 18.05
CA ALA A 474 6.32 3.80 17.03
C ALA A 474 7.57 3.92 16.16
N ALA A 475 7.82 5.11 15.60
CA ALA A 475 8.98 5.36 14.76
C ALA A 475 10.32 5.15 15.50
N LEU A 476 10.41 5.48 16.79
CA LEU A 476 11.59 5.18 17.60
C LEU A 476 11.74 3.67 17.82
N GLY A 477 10.66 2.96 18.15
CA GLY A 477 10.71 1.51 18.34
C GLY A 477 11.21 0.78 17.09
N GLU A 478 10.73 1.20 15.93
CA GLU A 478 11.17 0.72 14.62
C GLU A 478 12.61 1.13 14.30
N ALA A 479 13.03 2.36 14.61
CA ALA A 479 14.42 2.80 14.39
C ALA A 479 15.42 1.93 15.16
N GLY A 480 15.13 1.60 16.42
CA GLY A 480 15.95 0.68 17.21
C GLY A 480 16.04 -0.71 16.56
N PHE A 481 14.92 -1.24 16.09
CA PHE A 481 14.89 -2.49 15.33
C PHE A 481 15.73 -2.40 14.05
N LEU A 482 15.60 -1.34 13.24
CA LEU A 482 16.38 -1.15 12.01
C LEU A 482 17.88 -0.98 12.25
N ILE A 483 18.30 -0.41 13.38
CA ILE A 483 19.71 -0.41 13.79
C ILE A 483 20.19 -1.85 14.03
N GLY A 484 19.35 -2.69 14.63
CA GLY A 484 19.57 -4.13 14.75
C GLY A 484 19.70 -4.85 13.40
N VAL A 485 18.84 -4.48 12.46
CA VAL A 485 18.87 -4.97 11.07
C VAL A 485 20.20 -4.62 10.38
N GLU A 486 20.66 -3.37 10.50
CA GLU A 486 21.96 -2.96 9.95
C GLU A 486 23.12 -3.73 10.56
N LYS A 487 23.10 -3.95 11.88
CA LYS A 487 24.15 -4.69 12.57
C LYS A 487 24.25 -6.14 12.10
N ASN A 488 23.12 -6.71 11.69
CA ASN A 488 23.00 -8.08 11.21
C ASN A 488 22.84 -8.16 9.68
N SER A 489 23.31 -7.16 8.93
CA SER A 489 23.24 -7.12 7.47
C SER A 489 24.07 -8.21 6.77
N ASP A 490 24.87 -8.98 7.52
CA ASP A 490 25.53 -10.20 7.04
C ASP A 490 24.54 -11.36 6.84
N VAL A 491 23.46 -11.40 7.62
CA VAL A 491 22.42 -12.44 7.57
C VAL A 491 21.05 -11.94 7.11
N ILE A 492 20.87 -10.62 6.96
CA ILE A 492 19.65 -9.99 6.44
C ILE A 492 19.96 -9.37 5.06
N GLU A 493 19.15 -9.67 4.06
CA GLU A 493 19.33 -9.17 2.69
C GLU A 493 18.39 -8.00 2.36
N MET A 494 17.18 -7.99 2.94
CA MET A 494 16.07 -7.10 2.58
C MET A 494 15.17 -6.82 3.79
N ALA A 495 14.58 -5.63 3.86
CA ALA A 495 13.62 -5.20 4.87
C ALA A 495 12.66 -4.13 4.31
N SER A 496 11.36 -4.26 4.58
CA SER A 496 10.33 -3.30 4.14
C SER A 496 9.25 -3.07 5.19
N TYR A 497 8.88 -1.81 5.39
CA TYR A 497 7.76 -1.43 6.26
C TYR A 497 6.44 -1.78 5.59
N ALA A 498 5.45 -2.20 6.37
CA ALA A 498 4.11 -2.51 5.86
C ALA A 498 3.01 -2.10 6.87
N PRO A 499 1.84 -1.62 6.41
CA PRO A 499 1.51 -1.27 5.03
C PRO A 499 2.01 0.13 4.63
N LEU A 500 2.10 0.39 3.33
CA LEU A 500 2.77 1.59 2.80
C LEU A 500 1.86 2.81 2.71
N PHE A 501 0.60 2.61 2.34
CA PHE A 501 -0.31 3.67 1.94
C PHE A 501 -1.66 3.56 2.66
N SER A 502 -2.25 4.70 3.03
CA SER A 502 -3.64 4.77 3.43
C SER A 502 -4.36 6.00 2.91
N ASN A 503 -5.51 5.77 2.29
CA ASN A 503 -6.48 6.83 2.04
C ASN A 503 -7.21 7.16 3.35
N THR A 504 -7.32 8.44 3.70
CA THR A 504 -7.94 8.89 4.95
C THR A 504 -9.45 8.60 5.05
N ASN A 505 -10.12 8.32 3.93
CA ASN A 505 -11.55 8.05 3.89
C ASN A 505 -11.91 6.57 4.14
N ASP A 506 -10.96 5.66 3.99
CA ASP A 506 -11.15 4.22 4.24
C ASP A 506 -9.86 3.59 4.77
N TRP A 507 -9.64 3.81 6.06
CA TRP A 507 -8.41 3.46 6.76
C TRP A 507 -8.65 2.23 7.65
N GLY A 508 -8.62 1.04 7.04
CA GLY A 508 -8.94 -0.24 7.67
C GLY A 508 -7.82 -0.84 8.52
N TRP A 509 -6.56 -0.63 8.14
CA TRP A 509 -5.37 -1.04 8.91
C TRP A 509 -4.54 0.18 9.29
N LYS A 510 -4.00 0.26 10.51
CA LYS A 510 -3.22 1.41 11.01
C LYS A 510 -1.95 0.94 11.74
N ALA A 511 -0.82 1.65 11.71
CA ALA A 511 -0.50 2.86 10.96
C ALA A 511 0.26 2.55 9.66
N ASP A 512 0.16 3.46 8.68
CA ASP A 512 0.69 3.30 7.33
C ASP A 512 1.66 4.43 7.04
N ALA A 513 2.75 4.13 6.32
CA ALA A 513 3.84 5.09 6.14
C ALA A 513 3.38 6.41 5.48
N ILE A 514 2.51 6.33 4.47
CA ILE A 514 2.04 7.46 3.68
C ILE A 514 0.53 7.56 3.78
N VAL A 515 0.04 8.68 4.30
CA VAL A 515 -1.38 8.97 4.43
C VAL A 515 -1.78 10.01 3.40
N PHE A 516 -2.89 9.80 2.71
CA PHE A 516 -3.31 10.67 1.61
C PHE A 516 -4.83 10.82 1.48
N ASP A 517 -5.24 11.82 0.70
CA ASP A 517 -6.58 11.97 0.15
C ASP A 517 -6.49 12.22 -1.37
N SER A 518 -7.57 12.70 -1.99
CA SER A 518 -7.60 12.99 -3.44
C SER A 518 -6.51 14.00 -3.88
N SER A 519 -6.04 14.87 -3.00
CA SER A 519 -5.25 16.07 -3.32
C SER A 519 -3.97 16.25 -2.52
N GLN A 520 -3.87 15.64 -1.35
CA GLN A 520 -2.79 15.82 -0.40
C GLN A 520 -2.24 14.48 0.06
N ALA A 521 -0.97 14.48 0.45
CA ALA A 521 -0.30 13.35 1.06
C ALA A 521 0.73 13.83 2.08
N TYR A 522 0.95 13.03 3.12
CA TYR A 522 2.02 13.25 4.09
C TYR A 522 2.58 11.93 4.62
N GLY A 523 3.85 11.93 5.02
CA GLY A 523 4.49 10.80 5.69
C GLY A 523 4.31 10.89 7.20
N ILE A 524 3.90 9.79 7.84
CA ILE A 524 3.90 9.69 9.32
C ILE A 524 5.33 9.63 9.85
N PRO A 525 5.57 9.72 11.18
CA PRO A 525 6.93 9.61 11.73
C PRO A 525 7.72 8.39 11.24
N SER A 526 7.07 7.23 11.05
CA SER A 526 7.70 6.01 10.51
C SER A 526 8.19 6.15 9.07
N TYR A 527 7.53 6.95 8.22
CA TYR A 527 8.04 7.26 6.87
C TYR A 527 9.33 8.07 6.94
N TRP A 528 9.37 9.10 7.78
CA TRP A 528 10.56 9.93 7.95
C TRP A 528 11.71 9.17 8.62
N MET A 529 11.38 8.24 9.51
CA MET A 529 12.34 7.28 10.04
C MET A 529 12.94 6.43 8.91
N GLN A 530 12.13 5.79 8.06
CA GLN A 530 12.67 5.04 6.91
C GLN A 530 13.53 5.91 5.99
N HIS A 531 13.11 7.15 5.72
CA HIS A 531 13.89 8.12 4.95
C HIS A 531 15.26 8.42 5.59
N LEU A 532 15.41 8.31 6.92
CA LEU A 532 16.70 8.44 7.61
C LEU A 532 17.66 7.27 7.30
N PHE A 533 17.11 6.08 7.02
CA PHE A 533 17.86 4.84 6.75
C PHE A 533 18.15 4.61 5.26
N LYS A 534 17.60 5.41 4.33
CA LYS A 534 17.75 5.20 2.88
C LYS A 534 19.18 5.17 2.35
N GLU A 535 20.11 5.83 3.05
CA GLU A 535 21.54 5.84 2.66
C GLU A 535 22.30 4.61 3.16
N SER A 536 21.64 3.67 3.84
CA SER A 536 22.26 2.44 4.34
C SER A 536 22.38 1.37 3.26
N ASN A 537 21.56 1.42 2.21
CA ASN A 537 21.67 0.54 1.05
C ASN A 537 23.07 0.68 0.43
N GLY A 538 23.84 -0.41 0.45
CA GLY A 538 25.20 -0.40 -0.06
C GLY A 538 26.19 0.42 0.77
N ALA A 539 25.83 0.86 1.98
CA ALA A 539 26.79 1.53 2.84
C ALA A 539 27.79 0.53 3.45
N THR A 540 28.84 1.07 4.05
CA THR A 540 29.81 0.31 4.84
C THR A 540 29.50 0.50 6.31
N LEU A 541 29.03 -0.55 6.97
CA LEU A 541 28.84 -0.60 8.42
C LEU A 541 30.19 -0.58 9.13
N LEU A 542 30.35 0.35 10.07
CA LEU A 542 31.52 0.46 10.93
C LEU A 542 31.25 -0.23 12.26
N ASN A 543 32.26 -0.94 12.79
CA ASN A 543 32.16 -1.54 14.11
C ASN A 543 32.06 -0.43 15.17
N SER A 544 30.99 -0.45 15.96
CA SER A 544 30.71 0.57 16.95
C SER A 544 30.37 -0.04 18.31
N THR A 545 30.96 0.45 19.39
CA THR A 545 30.74 -0.02 20.77
C THR A 545 30.20 1.10 21.64
N LEU A 546 29.04 0.87 22.26
CA LEU A 546 28.48 1.74 23.28
C LEU A 546 29.04 1.38 24.65
N GLN A 547 29.67 2.35 25.32
CA GLN A 547 30.01 2.28 26.74
C GLN A 547 29.02 3.13 27.52
N ALA A 548 27.95 2.48 27.97
CA ALA A 548 26.95 3.03 28.88
C ALA A 548 26.86 2.14 30.13
N ASN A 549 26.41 2.70 31.26
CA ASN A 549 25.81 1.85 32.30
C ASN A 549 24.64 1.09 31.66
N PRO A 550 24.41 -0.20 32.00
CA PRO A 550 23.46 -1.04 31.29
C PRO A 550 22.06 -0.44 31.33
N SER A 551 21.68 0.26 30.27
CA SER A 551 20.31 0.63 29.97
C SER A 551 19.94 -0.11 28.69
N ASN A 552 18.89 -0.94 28.76
CA ASN A 552 18.33 -1.64 27.60
C ASN A 552 17.55 -0.69 26.67
N SER A 553 17.84 0.61 26.73
CA SER A 553 17.09 1.70 26.11
C SER A 553 17.94 2.47 25.10
N LEU A 554 19.15 2.01 24.79
CA LEU A 554 20.08 2.71 23.90
C LEU A 554 20.67 1.75 22.87
N ILE A 555 20.56 2.10 21.60
CA ILE A 555 21.22 1.38 20.51
C ILE A 555 21.78 2.35 19.49
N ALA A 556 22.90 1.99 18.85
CA ALA A 556 23.53 2.81 17.84
C ALA A 556 24.16 1.97 16.73
N SER A 557 24.21 2.54 15.53
CA SER A 557 25.03 2.07 14.39
C SER A 557 25.79 3.26 13.78
N ALA A 558 26.90 2.95 13.14
CA ALA A 558 27.67 3.91 12.35
C ALA A 558 27.90 3.34 10.96
N ILE A 559 27.60 4.12 9.92
CA ILE A 559 27.84 3.75 8.53
C ILE A 559 28.67 4.83 7.83
N THR A 560 29.42 4.41 6.82
CA THR A 560 30.01 5.29 5.82
C THR A 560 29.38 5.01 4.47
N TRP A 561 29.07 6.05 3.71
CA TRP A 561 28.55 5.89 2.36
C TRP A 561 29.09 6.99 1.45
N ARG A 562 29.16 6.68 0.17
CA ARG A 562 29.54 7.65 -0.86
C ARG A 562 28.28 8.20 -1.50
N ASN A 563 28.08 9.51 -1.40
CA ASN A 563 26.93 10.14 -2.02
C ASN A 563 27.07 10.12 -3.54
N GLU A 564 26.01 9.71 -4.24
CA GLU A 564 26.07 9.55 -5.69
C GLU A 564 26.14 10.87 -6.46
N THR A 565 25.65 11.96 -5.88
CA THR A 565 25.56 13.28 -6.51
C THR A 565 26.88 14.03 -6.45
N ASP A 566 27.47 14.17 -5.26
CA ASP A 566 28.69 14.95 -5.06
C ASP A 566 29.98 14.09 -5.00
N LYS A 567 29.82 12.76 -4.96
CA LYS A 567 30.91 11.77 -4.86
C LYS A 567 31.74 11.83 -3.58
N ASN A 568 31.32 12.60 -2.57
CA ASN A 568 31.94 12.68 -1.25
C ASN A 568 31.57 11.48 -0.38
N GLU A 569 32.44 11.16 0.57
CA GLU A 569 32.21 10.14 1.59
C GLU A 569 31.69 10.79 2.87
N TYR A 570 30.65 10.19 3.46
CA TYR A 570 29.99 10.70 4.65
C TYR A 570 29.95 9.65 5.75
N LEU A 571 30.12 10.08 7.00
CA LEU A 571 29.87 9.29 8.20
C LEU A 571 28.48 9.62 8.74
N ARG A 572 27.63 8.61 8.95
CA ARG A 572 26.34 8.75 9.63
C ARG A 572 26.33 7.87 10.86
N ILE A 573 26.11 8.51 12.00
CA ILE A 573 25.92 7.86 13.29
C ILE A 573 24.43 7.97 13.62
N LYS A 574 23.79 6.82 13.82
CA LYS A 574 22.41 6.70 14.28
C LYS A 574 22.45 6.26 15.73
N VAL A 575 21.82 7.03 16.61
CA VAL A 575 21.68 6.71 18.04
C VAL A 575 20.21 6.84 18.37
N ASP A 576 19.63 5.76 18.88
CA ASP A 576 18.25 5.74 19.32
C ASP A 576 18.18 5.50 20.82
N ILE A 577 17.42 6.36 21.49
CA ILE A 577 17.20 6.36 22.94
C ILE A 577 15.71 6.11 23.19
N PHE A 578 15.37 4.85 23.42
CA PHE A 578 14.01 4.42 23.69
C PHE A 578 13.71 4.49 25.20
N LEU A 579 13.31 5.67 25.65
CA LEU A 579 12.88 5.90 27.04
C LEU A 579 11.37 5.66 27.16
N THR A 580 10.97 4.71 28.01
CA THR A 580 9.57 4.61 28.45
C THR A 580 9.27 5.82 29.35
N VAL A 581 8.72 6.89 28.78
CA VAL A 581 8.22 8.01 29.58
C VAL A 581 6.89 7.58 30.19
N ILE A 582 6.92 7.15 31.46
CA ILE A 582 5.69 7.01 32.25
C ILE A 582 5.15 8.42 32.50
N ILE A 583 4.18 8.86 31.70
CA ILE A 583 3.42 10.08 32.00
C ILE A 583 2.44 9.73 33.12
N SER A 584 2.88 9.89 34.37
CA SER A 584 1.97 9.91 35.52
C SER A 584 1.20 11.23 35.49
N ALA A 585 0.04 11.24 34.83
CA ALA A 585 -0.90 12.35 34.93
C ALA A 585 -1.45 12.40 36.38
N LEU A 586 -0.79 13.17 37.24
CA LEU A 586 -1.33 13.55 38.55
C LEU A 586 -2.53 14.47 38.32
N LYS A 587 -3.73 13.88 38.18
CA LYS A 587 -4.98 14.59 38.42
C LYS A 587 -5.09 14.86 39.92
N THR A 588 -4.55 15.96 40.39
CA THR A 588 -4.93 16.53 41.69
C THR A 588 -6.30 17.17 41.54
N TYR A 589 -7.35 16.48 41.98
CA TYR A 589 -8.59 17.14 42.39
C TYR A 589 -8.37 17.68 43.81
N THR A 590 -8.39 19.00 43.97
CA THR A 590 -8.59 19.62 45.28
C THR A 590 -10.10 19.75 45.47
N ILE A 591 -10.63 19.15 46.53
CA ILE A 591 -12.03 19.32 46.98
C ILE A 591 -12.15 20.66 47.70
#